data_AF-A0A6P2RTK3-F1
#
_entry.id   AF-A0A6P2RTK3-F1
#
_cell.length_a   1.000
_cell.length_b   1.000
_cell.length_c   1.000
_cell.angle_alpha   90.00
_cell.angle_beta   90.00
_cell.angle_gamma   90.00
#
_symmetry.space_group_name_H-M   'P 1'
#
loop_
_entity.id
_entity.type
_entity.pdbx_description
1 polymer ?
#
loop_
_entity_poly.entity_id
_entity_poly.type
_entity_poly.pdbx_seq_one_letter_code
_entity_poly.pdbx_strand_id
1 'polypeptide(L)'
;MDRNEPAVARRVLRVVKTAIICGVSLACVFNVLERLYLINGSYYPRILGVDVGAIDYQALGTLRRDRCPDEPLEVYQKQAGTVVIRCGTQWLFGHTFISSVNPFRDVASQ
;
A
#
# COMPACT_ATOMS: atom_id res chain seq x y z
N MET A 1 -1.77 -37.70 -37.08
CA MET A 1 -2.61 -37.38 -35.90
C MET A 1 -1.83 -37.72 -34.67
N ASP A 2 -1.46 -36.68 -33.93
CA ASP A 2 -0.26 -36.59 -33.12
C ASP A 2 -0.51 -37.20 -31.73
N ARG A 3 -0.01 -38.43 -31.52
CA ARG A 3 -0.21 -39.19 -30.27
C ARG A 3 0.41 -38.49 -29.03
N ASN A 4 1.12 -37.38 -29.23
CA ASN A 4 1.77 -36.59 -28.18
C ASN A 4 0.94 -35.40 -27.65
N GLU A 5 -0.16 -35.01 -28.32
CA GLU A 5 -1.05 -33.91 -27.90
C GLU A 5 -1.50 -33.96 -26.43
N PRO A 6 -1.94 -35.11 -25.86
CA PRO A 6 -2.41 -35.13 -24.47
C PRO A 6 -1.26 -35.06 -23.45
N ALA A 7 -0.02 -35.35 -23.84
CA ALA A 7 1.14 -35.27 -22.93
C ALA A 7 1.66 -33.83 -22.84
N VAL A 8 1.69 -33.11 -23.96
CA VAL A 8 2.09 -31.70 -24.02
C VAL A 8 1.06 -30.83 -23.28
N ALA A 9 -0.23 -31.02 -23.53
CA ALA A 9 -1.30 -30.29 -22.85
C ALA A 9 -1.24 -30.43 -21.31
N ARG A 10 -0.97 -31.65 -20.80
CA ARG A 10 -0.83 -31.91 -19.36
C ARG A 10 0.44 -31.30 -18.75
N ARG A 11 1.52 -31.14 -19.52
CA ARG A 11 2.74 -30.45 -19.06
C ARG A 11 2.53 -28.94 -19.03
N VAL A 12 1.96 -28.37 -20.08
CA VAL A 12 1.62 -26.94 -20.14
C VAL A 12 0.67 -26.56 -19.00
N LEU A 13 -0.40 -27.33 -18.78
CA LEU A 13 -1.33 -27.08 -17.69
C LEU A 13 -0.66 -27.12 -16.31
N ARG A 14 0.28 -28.04 -16.09
CA ARG A 14 1.05 -28.11 -14.83
C ARG A 14 1.92 -26.86 -14.65
N VAL A 15 2.65 -26.46 -15.68
CA VAL A 15 3.50 -25.26 -15.63
C VAL A 15 2.66 -24.02 -15.36
N VAL A 16 1.55 -23.84 -16.07
CA VAL A 16 0.64 -22.70 -15.87
C VAL A 16 0.07 -22.71 -14.45
N LYS A 17 -0.42 -23.85 -13.97
CA LYS A 17 -0.95 -23.95 -12.61
C LYS A 17 0.11 -23.62 -11.56
N THR A 18 1.32 -24.16 -11.70
CA THR A 18 2.43 -23.84 -10.79
C THR A 18 2.80 -22.37 -10.85
N ALA A 19 2.88 -21.77 -12.05
CA ALA A 19 3.17 -20.35 -12.21
C ALA A 19 2.12 -19.46 -11.53
N ILE A 20 0.84 -19.79 -11.70
CA ILE A 20 -0.26 -19.06 -11.05
C ILE A 20 -0.14 -19.17 -9.52
N ILE A 21 0.07 -20.38 -8.99
CA ILE A 21 0.20 -20.59 -7.54
C ILE A 21 1.41 -19.80 -7.00
N CYS A 22 2.57 -19.91 -7.64
CA CYS A 22 3.76 -19.16 -7.24
C CYS A 22 3.52 -17.65 -7.29
N GLY A 23 2.86 -17.14 -8.33
CA GLY A 23 2.52 -15.73 -8.47
C GLY A 23 1.62 -15.24 -7.34
N VAL A 24 0.55 -15.98 -7.02
CA VAL A 24 -0.37 -15.64 -5.91
C VAL A 24 0.35 -15.71 -4.57
N SER A 25 1.15 -16.75 -4.32
CA SER A 25 1.92 -16.87 -3.08
C SER A 25 2.89 -15.71 -2.90
N LEU A 26 3.61 -15.30 -3.95
CA LEU A 26 4.50 -14.14 -3.91
C LEU A 26 3.72 -12.86 -3.60
N ALA A 27 2.58 -12.64 -4.27
CA ALA A 27 1.74 -11.47 -4.01
C ALA A 27 1.26 -11.41 -2.54
N CYS A 28 0.91 -12.54 -1.93
CA CYS A 28 0.56 -12.60 -0.52
C CYS A 28 1.74 -12.25 0.39
N VAL A 29 2.94 -12.79 0.11
CA VAL A 29 4.16 -12.48 0.89
C VAL A 29 4.49 -10.99 0.83
N PHE A 30 4.41 -10.37 -0.34
CA PHE A 30 4.64 -8.94 -0.48
C PHE A 30 3.63 -8.09 0.31
N ASN A 31 2.34 -8.47 0.30
CA ASN A 31 1.32 -7.79 1.12
C ASN A 31 1.62 -7.86 2.62
N VAL A 32 2.11 -9.01 3.11
CA VAL A 32 2.48 -9.19 4.52
C VAL A 32 3.70 -8.34 4.87
N LEU A 33 4.73 -8.35 4.02
CA LEU A 33 5.93 -7.53 4.22
C LEU A 33 5.61 -6.03 4.21
N GLU A 34 4.75 -5.59 3.29
CA GLU A 34 4.24 -4.22 3.26
C GLU A 34 3.62 -3.84 4.60
N ARG A 35 2.68 -4.65 5.11
CA ARG A 35 2.03 -4.37 6.39
C ARG A 35 3.00 -4.37 7.56
N LEU A 36 3.92 -5.32 7.63
CA LEU A 36 4.87 -5.42 8.73
C LEU A 36 5.85 -4.24 8.76
N TYR A 37 6.44 -3.89 7.62
CA TYR A 37 7.52 -2.90 7.58
C TYR A 37 7.03 -1.47 7.34
N LEU A 38 6.03 -1.28 6.49
CA LEU A 38 5.58 0.05 6.09
C LEU A 38 4.42 0.54 6.97
N ILE A 39 3.45 -0.33 7.28
CA ILE A 39 2.29 0.06 8.10
C ILE A 39 2.59 -0.05 9.59
N ASN A 40 3.14 -1.18 10.04
CA ASN A 40 3.42 -1.42 11.46
C ASN A 40 4.83 -1.03 11.89
N GLY A 41 5.74 -0.77 10.94
CA GLY A 41 7.09 -0.32 11.25
C GLY A 41 7.11 1.05 11.92
N SER A 42 8.09 1.26 12.80
CA SER A 42 8.29 2.53 13.52
C SER A 42 8.72 3.69 12.61
N TYR A 43 9.37 3.37 11.49
CA TYR A 43 9.89 4.33 10.52
C TYR A 43 9.30 4.03 9.13
N TYR A 44 9.05 5.08 8.35
CA TYR A 44 8.61 4.97 6.97
C TYR A 44 9.66 5.56 6.03
N PRO A 45 10.10 4.85 4.98
CA PRO A 45 11.10 5.38 4.07
C PRO A 45 10.54 6.56 3.27
N ARG A 46 11.20 7.73 3.34
CA ARG A 46 10.73 8.95 2.64
C ARG A 46 10.63 8.81 1.13
N ILE A 47 11.42 7.91 0.54
CA ILE A 47 11.45 7.65 -0.90
C ILE A 47 10.12 7.03 -1.40
N LEU A 48 9.37 6.39 -0.50
CA LEU A 48 8.14 5.67 -0.83
C LEU A 48 6.87 6.54 -0.70
N GLY A 49 7.01 7.82 -0.37
CA GLY A 49 5.89 8.74 -0.23
C GLY A 49 6.23 10.14 -0.73
N VAL A 50 5.20 10.94 -0.96
CA VAL A 50 5.34 12.34 -1.34
C VAL A 50 5.34 13.19 -0.07
N ASP A 51 6.43 13.91 0.18
CA ASP A 51 6.48 14.87 1.28
C ASP A 51 5.52 16.04 0.98
N VAL A 52 4.52 16.22 1.84
CA VAL A 52 3.51 17.29 1.74
C VAL A 52 3.73 18.36 2.81
N GLY A 53 4.81 18.28 3.59
CA GLY A 53 5.11 19.22 4.65
C GLY A 53 4.13 19.14 5.83
N ALA A 54 3.98 20.25 6.56
CA ALA A 54 3.07 20.34 7.69
C ALA A 54 1.64 20.56 7.20
N ILE A 55 0.80 19.52 7.22
CA ILE A 55 -0.63 19.66 6.90
C ILE A 55 -1.49 19.61 8.17
N ASP A 56 -2.48 20.49 8.22
CA ASP A 56 -3.51 20.53 9.27
C ASP A 56 -4.77 19.73 8.85
N TYR A 57 -5.79 19.72 9.71
CA TYR A 57 -7.03 19.00 9.44
C TYR A 57 -7.77 19.48 8.18
N GLN A 58 -7.75 20.78 7.88
CA GLN A 58 -8.43 21.33 6.69
C GLN A 58 -7.68 20.98 5.41
N ALA A 59 -6.34 21.09 5.43
CA ALA A 59 -5.47 20.67 4.35
C ALA A 59 -5.59 19.16 4.10
N LEU A 60 -5.73 18.35 5.15
CA LEU A 60 -6.01 16.91 5.03
C LEU A 60 -7.35 16.65 4.34
N GLY A 61 -8.40 17.41 4.65
CA GLY A 61 -9.70 17.32 3.97
C GLY A 61 -9.63 17.71 2.49
N THR A 62 -8.76 18.65 2.13
CA THR A 62 -8.52 19.04 0.74
C THR A 62 -7.69 18.00 0.01
N LEU A 63 -6.62 17.49 0.63
CA LEU A 63 -5.81 16.38 0.13
C LEU A 63 -6.67 15.15 -0.16
N ARG A 64 -7.61 14.83 0.75
CA ARG A 64 -8.56 13.73 0.55
C ARG A 64 -9.40 13.93 -0.70
N ARG A 65 -9.99 15.12 -0.88
CA ARG A 65 -10.86 15.42 -2.04
C ARG A 65 -10.08 15.41 -3.36
N ASP A 66 -8.88 15.95 -3.36
CA ASP A 66 -8.11 16.18 -4.60
C ASP A 66 -7.31 14.96 -5.04
N ARG A 67 -6.76 14.20 -4.08
CA ARG A 67 -5.82 13.11 -4.36
C ARG A 67 -6.38 11.73 -4.10
N CYS A 68 -7.43 11.65 -3.29
CA CYS A 68 -7.97 10.38 -2.81
C CYS A 68 -9.50 10.34 -2.93
N PRO A 69 -10.05 10.74 -4.10
CA PRO A 69 -11.48 10.67 -4.31
C PRO A 69 -11.91 9.20 -4.22
N ASP A 70 -12.96 8.94 -3.44
CA ASP A 70 -13.56 7.62 -3.25
C ASP A 70 -12.69 6.54 -2.58
N GLU A 71 -11.49 6.89 -2.12
CA GLU A 71 -10.62 6.00 -1.35
C GLU A 71 -10.67 6.32 0.17
N PRO A 72 -10.56 5.29 1.03
CA PRO A 72 -10.36 5.52 2.46
C PRO A 72 -9.00 6.20 2.67
N LEU A 73 -8.99 7.24 3.50
CA LEU A 73 -7.77 7.92 3.91
C LEU A 73 -7.34 7.40 5.28
N GLU A 74 -6.16 6.78 5.33
CA GLU A 74 -5.58 6.22 6.55
C GLU A 74 -4.41 7.10 7.02
N VAL A 75 -4.36 7.40 8.31
CA VAL A 75 -3.29 8.23 8.90
C VAL A 75 -2.57 7.43 9.98
N TYR A 76 -1.27 7.29 9.79
CA TYR A 76 -0.37 6.52 10.64
C TYR A 76 0.67 7.43 11.26
N GLN A 77 0.67 7.53 12.59
CA GLN A 77 1.78 8.18 13.29
C GLN A 77 2.97 7.24 13.38
N LYS A 78 4.15 7.76 13.05
CA LYS A 78 5.44 7.08 13.12
C LYS A 78 6.30 7.73 14.19
N GLN A 79 7.40 7.07 14.53
CA GLN A 79 8.36 7.63 15.47
C GLN A 79 8.99 8.92 14.90
N ALA A 80 9.56 9.74 15.79
CA ALA A 80 10.18 11.03 15.46
C ALA A 80 9.23 12.06 14.80
N GLY A 81 7.93 12.01 15.11
CA GLY A 81 6.96 13.03 14.67
C GLY A 81 6.59 12.97 13.19
N THR A 82 6.95 11.90 12.48
CA THR A 82 6.56 11.70 11.09
C THR A 82 5.14 11.12 11.03
N VAL A 83 4.32 11.64 10.14
CA VAL A 83 2.96 11.15 9.91
C VAL A 83 2.82 10.69 8.48
N VAL A 84 2.36 9.46 8.29
CA VAL A 84 2.15 8.86 6.99
C VAL A 84 0.66 8.87 6.70
N ILE A 85 0.28 9.44 5.56
CA ILE A 85 -1.10 9.55 5.12
C ILE A 85 -1.23 8.74 3.85
N ARG A 86 -2.15 7.79 3.82
CA ARG A 86 -2.33 6.88 2.70
C ARG A 86 -3.73 6.94 2.17
N CYS A 87 -3.82 6.75 0.87
CA CYS A 87 -5.07 6.65 0.15
C CYS A 87 -5.24 5.22 -0.33
N GLY A 88 -6.35 4.62 0.07
CA GLY A 88 -6.59 3.21 -0.12
C GLY A 88 -5.81 2.33 0.87
N THR A 89 -6.09 1.03 0.77
CA THR A 89 -5.62 0.00 1.73
C THR A 89 -4.41 -0.79 1.24
N GLN A 90 -3.95 -0.54 0.00
CA GLN A 90 -2.82 -1.23 -0.65
C GLN A 90 -1.72 -0.23 -1.01
N TRP A 91 -0.45 -0.62 -0.90
CA TRP A 91 0.65 0.34 -1.10
C TRP A 91 1.04 0.48 -2.56
N LEU A 92 0.92 -0.59 -3.34
CA LEU A 92 1.27 -0.58 -4.76
C LEU A 92 0.38 0.34 -5.59
N PHE A 93 -0.85 0.57 -5.16
CA PHE A 93 -1.84 1.35 -5.91
C PHE A 93 -2.28 2.62 -5.19
N GLY A 94 -1.96 2.76 -3.90
CA GLY A 94 -2.36 3.89 -3.08
C GLY A 94 -1.34 5.03 -3.10
N HIS A 95 -1.82 6.28 -3.18
CA HIS A 95 -0.96 7.44 -2.97
C HIS A 95 -0.55 7.54 -1.49
N THR A 96 0.76 7.58 -1.24
CA THR A 96 1.32 7.79 0.10
C THR A 96 1.88 9.20 0.20
N PHE A 97 1.48 9.92 1.23
CA PHE A 97 1.95 11.25 1.58
C PHE A 97 2.61 11.23 2.96
N ILE A 98 3.60 12.10 3.16
CA ILE A 98 4.35 12.20 4.43
C ILE A 98 4.19 13.63 4.94
N SER A 99 3.72 13.75 6.18
CA SER A 99 3.58 15.01 6.90
C SER A 99 4.56 15.07 8.07
N SER A 100 5.05 16.27 8.36
CA SER A 100 5.91 16.55 9.53
C SER A 100 5.12 16.85 10.81
N VAL A 101 3.79 16.91 10.73
CA VAL A 101 2.90 17.25 11.85
C VAL A 101 1.66 16.34 11.84
N ASN A 102 1.13 16.04 13.03
CA ASN A 102 -0.14 15.33 13.16
C ASN A 102 -1.32 16.25 12.80
N PRO A 103 -2.08 15.96 11.72
CA PRO A 103 -3.20 16.79 11.29
C PRO A 103 -4.37 16.80 12.28
N PHE A 104 -4.42 15.85 13.22
CA PHE A 104 -5.47 15.78 14.24
C PHE A 104 -5.11 16.47 15.56
N ARG A 105 -3.92 17.08 15.68
CA ARG A 105 -3.47 17.64 16.97
C ARG A 105 -4.46 18.66 17.54
N ASP A 106 -5.07 19.47 16.67
CA ASP A 106 -5.92 20.59 17.06
C ASP A 106 -7.38 20.15 17.30
N VAL A 107 -7.75 18.94 16.84
CA VAL A 107 -9.09 18.35 17.02
C VAL A 107 -9.17 17.51 18.29
N ALA A 108 -8.04 16.96 18.76
CA ALA A 108 -7.98 16.13 19.96
C ALA A 108 -8.03 16.91 21.29
N SER A 109 -7.99 18.24 21.24
CA SER A 109 -8.00 19.13 22.41
C SER A 109 -9.36 19.80 22.69
N GLN A 110 -10.43 19.40 21.99
CA GLN A 110 -11.82 19.78 22.25
C GLN A 110 -12.59 18.59 22.80
#